data_AF-A0A3D4UPU0-F1
#
_entry.id   AF-A0A3D4UPU0-F1
#
_cell.length_a   1.000
_cell.length_b   1.000
_cell.length_c   1.000
_cell.angle_alpha   90.00
_cell.angle_beta   90.00
_cell.angle_gamma   90.00
#
_symmetry.space_group_name_H-M   'P 1'
#
loop_
_entity.id
_entity.type
_entity.pdbx_description
1 polymer ?
#
loop_
_entity_poly.entity_id
_entity_poly.type
_entity_poly.pdbx_seq_one_letter_code
_entity_poly.pdbx_strand_id
1 'polypeptide(L)'
;MKIKQLGYLSAALLLTLSACGNEGNNNDENGDDEEIVVIPVEATTVSRGDISAYYSNTATLEAEQEALVVAKVRGIINQVLVEEGDFVRAGQVIAKIEDEQYRIEAERAKSNMDRLYNDYTRSKELFEKQAISAEEYQNKQFEYEAQKSAY
;
A
#
# COMPACT_ATOMS: atom_id res chain seq x y z
N MET A 1 51.26 -14.01 -42.31
CA MET A 1 52.43 -14.02 -43.21
C MET A 1 52.26 -15.23 -44.13
N LYS A 2 52.06 -15.01 -45.44
CA LYS A 2 51.69 -16.05 -46.42
C LYS A 2 52.92 -16.79 -46.93
N ILE A 3 52.90 -18.12 -47.03
CA ILE A 3 53.65 -18.86 -48.05
C ILE A 3 52.70 -19.88 -48.69
N LYS A 4 52.69 -19.83 -50.02
CA LYS A 4 51.88 -20.56 -50.99
C LYS A 4 52.87 -21.23 -51.93
N GLN A 5 52.36 -22.16 -52.75
CA GLN A 5 52.96 -22.78 -53.94
C GLN A 5 53.73 -24.08 -53.64
N LEU A 6 53.17 -25.26 -53.91
CA LEU A 6 52.74 -25.80 -55.22
C LEU A 6 53.95 -25.98 -56.14
N GLY A 7 54.30 -27.24 -56.42
CA GLY A 7 55.47 -27.52 -57.24
C GLY A 7 55.57 -28.96 -57.71
N TYR A 8 54.74 -29.30 -58.70
CA TYR A 8 55.08 -30.21 -59.81
C TYR A 8 55.37 -31.67 -59.45
N LEU A 9 54.45 -32.59 -59.76
CA LEU A 9 54.30 -33.08 -61.13
C LEU A 9 55.64 -33.47 -61.76
N SER A 10 56.23 -34.54 -61.25
CA SER A 10 57.06 -35.44 -62.05
C SER A 10 57.01 -36.78 -61.34
N ALA A 11 56.14 -37.68 -61.77
CA ALA A 11 56.39 -38.50 -62.95
C ALA A 11 57.65 -39.34 -62.76
N ALA A 12 57.44 -40.64 -62.97
CA ALA A 12 58.45 -41.68 -62.97
C ALA A 12 59.05 -41.91 -61.58
N LEU A 13 59.10 -43.12 -61.08
CA LEU A 13 59.45 -44.31 -61.80
C LEU A 13 59.03 -45.41 -60.82
N LEU A 14 57.93 -46.10 -61.12
CA LEU A 14 58.01 -47.37 -61.83
C LEU A 14 58.86 -48.39 -61.05
N LEU A 15 58.23 -49.56 -60.93
CA LEU A 15 58.90 -50.86 -60.99
C LEU A 15 59.69 -51.15 -59.72
N THR A 16 59.21 -52.04 -58.86
CA THR A 16 59.07 -53.48 -59.10
C THR A 16 58.79 -54.09 -57.71
N LEU A 17 58.09 -55.18 -57.45
CA LEU A 17 57.81 -56.40 -58.20
C LEU A 17 56.46 -56.94 -57.69
N SER A 18 55.70 -57.52 -58.62
CA SER A 18 54.65 -58.48 -58.33
C SER A 18 55.19 -59.73 -57.63
N ALA A 19 54.43 -60.22 -56.65
CA ALA A 19 54.15 -61.65 -56.43
C ALA A 19 52.87 -61.71 -55.57
N CYS A 20 51.70 -61.93 -56.17
CA CYS A 20 50.98 -63.22 -56.12
C CYS A 20 51.11 -63.87 -54.72
N GLY A 21 50.08 -63.96 -53.89
CA GLY A 21 48.71 -64.38 -54.19
C GLY A 21 48.52 -65.79 -53.66
N ASN A 22 47.48 -66.04 -52.87
CA ASN A 22 46.40 -66.98 -53.21
C ASN A 22 45.64 -67.49 -51.96
N GLU A 23 44.30 -67.45 -52.08
CA GLU A 23 43.24 -68.34 -51.54
C GLU A 23 43.56 -69.15 -50.26
N GLY A 24 42.82 -69.05 -49.15
CA GLY A 24 41.37 -68.94 -49.05
C GLY A 24 40.88 -70.06 -48.12
N ASN A 25 40.00 -69.70 -47.19
CA ASN A 25 39.09 -70.55 -46.41
C ASN A 25 39.45 -70.89 -44.94
N ASN A 26 38.88 -70.04 -44.07
CA ASN A 26 38.10 -70.36 -42.85
C ASN A 26 38.77 -71.10 -41.70
N ASN A 27 39.00 -70.38 -40.59
CA ASN A 27 38.10 -70.40 -39.44
C ASN A 27 38.58 -69.44 -38.34
N ASP A 28 37.60 -68.70 -37.80
CA ASP A 28 37.43 -68.31 -36.41
C ASP A 28 38.59 -67.62 -35.66
N GLU A 29 38.51 -66.29 -35.54
CA GLU A 29 38.15 -65.61 -34.29
C GLU A 29 38.22 -64.07 -34.44
N ASN A 30 37.03 -63.47 -34.47
CA ASN A 30 36.59 -62.22 -33.81
C ASN A 30 37.48 -60.96 -33.85
N GLY A 31 36.96 -59.98 -34.56
CA GLY A 31 37.30 -58.56 -34.42
C GLY A 31 36.34 -57.76 -35.28
N ASP A 32 35.04 -57.84 -34.95
CA ASP A 32 33.95 -57.20 -35.67
C ASP A 32 34.19 -55.69 -35.80
N ASP A 33 34.46 -55.23 -37.01
CA ASP A 33 34.32 -53.81 -37.39
C ASP A 33 32.83 -53.49 -37.40
N GLU A 34 32.29 -53.19 -36.21
CA GLU A 34 30.90 -52.77 -36.03
C GLU A 34 30.63 -51.54 -36.90
N GLU A 35 29.75 -51.72 -37.90
CA GLU A 35 29.19 -50.63 -38.68
C GLU A 35 28.44 -49.69 -37.73
N ILE A 36 29.06 -48.57 -37.37
CA ILE A 36 28.52 -47.63 -36.39
C ILE A 36 27.21 -47.06 -36.95
N VAL A 37 26.08 -47.54 -36.42
CA VAL A 37 24.75 -47.03 -36.75
C VAL A 37 24.66 -45.59 -36.25
N VAL A 38 24.81 -44.62 -37.16
CA VAL A 38 24.68 -43.20 -36.86
C VAL A 38 23.19 -42.84 -36.78
N ILE A 39 22.71 -42.63 -35.56
CA ILE A 39 21.34 -42.15 -35.32
C ILE A 39 21.39 -40.62 -35.34
N PRO A 40 20.78 -39.94 -36.32
CA PRO A 40 20.79 -38.48 -36.36
C PRO A 40 19.97 -37.92 -35.19
N VAL A 41 20.53 -36.93 -34.50
CA VAL A 41 19.88 -36.25 -33.37
C VAL A 41 19.92 -34.74 -33.60
N GLU A 42 18.89 -34.05 -33.16
CA GLU A 42 18.87 -32.59 -33.16
C GLU A 42 19.53 -32.07 -31.87
N ALA A 43 20.59 -31.28 -32.02
CA ALA A 43 21.29 -30.64 -30.92
C ALA A 43 21.30 -29.12 -31.10
N THR A 44 21.27 -28.40 -29.99
CA THR A 44 21.41 -26.94 -29.96
C THR A 44 22.42 -26.50 -28.92
N THR A 45 23.11 -25.38 -29.17
CA THR A 45 24.10 -24.81 -28.26
C THR A 45 23.43 -23.98 -27.18
N VAL A 46 23.73 -24.27 -25.91
CA VAL A 46 23.22 -23.48 -24.78
C VAL A 46 23.80 -22.07 -24.83
N SER A 47 22.95 -21.06 -24.71
CA SER A 47 23.35 -19.66 -24.58
C SER A 47 22.83 -19.08 -23.27
N ARG A 48 23.60 -18.15 -22.69
CA ARG A 48 23.23 -17.44 -21.47
C ARG A 48 22.54 -16.14 -21.87
N GLY A 49 21.33 -15.92 -21.39
CA GLY A 49 20.57 -14.68 -21.54
C GLY A 49 19.90 -14.30 -20.23
N ASP A 50 19.34 -13.10 -20.17
CA ASP A 50 18.61 -12.63 -18.99
C ASP A 50 17.28 -13.38 -18.86
N ILE A 51 17.03 -13.92 -17.65
CA ILE A 51 15.77 -14.55 -17.29
C ILE A 51 15.01 -13.60 -16.38
N SER A 52 13.80 -13.23 -16.77
CA SER A 52 12.87 -12.46 -15.94
C SER A 52 11.69 -13.34 -15.56
N ALA A 53 11.44 -13.50 -14.26
CA ALA A 53 10.25 -14.15 -13.74
C ALA A 53 9.29 -13.07 -13.24
N TYR A 54 8.08 -13.03 -13.80
CA TYR A 54 7.02 -12.14 -13.34
C TYR A 54 6.06 -12.92 -12.44
N TYR A 55 5.78 -12.38 -11.26
CA TYR A 55 4.80 -12.94 -10.34
C TYR A 55 3.59 -12.00 -10.29
N SER A 56 2.47 -12.47 -10.83
CA SER A 56 1.22 -11.69 -10.89
C SER A 56 0.26 -12.16 -9.81
N ASN A 57 -0.28 -11.25 -9.02
CA ASN A 57 -1.35 -11.53 -8.04
C ASN A 57 -2.47 -10.51 -8.21
N THR A 58 -3.65 -10.91 -7.76
CA THR A 58 -4.80 -10.03 -7.63
C THR A 58 -4.93 -9.61 -6.17
N ALA A 59 -5.15 -8.32 -5.93
CA ALA A 59 -5.46 -7.77 -4.63
C ALA A 59 -6.65 -6.83 -4.76
N THR A 60 -7.39 -6.67 -3.66
CA THR A 60 -8.49 -5.71 -3.57
C THR A 60 -7.95 -4.36 -3.11
N LEU A 61 -8.50 -3.28 -3.67
CA LEU A 61 -8.21 -1.94 -3.20
C LEU A 61 -9.14 -1.60 -2.04
N GLU A 62 -8.59 -1.06 -0.96
CA GLU A 62 -9.33 -0.55 0.19
C GLU A 62 -9.03 0.94 0.38
N ALA A 63 -9.97 1.66 0.99
CA ALA A 63 -9.78 3.05 1.32
C ALA A 63 -8.71 3.18 2.41
N GLU A 64 -7.74 4.08 2.21
CA GLU A 64 -6.72 4.35 3.24
C GLU A 64 -7.35 4.94 4.51
N GLN A 65 -8.42 5.74 4.35
CA GLN A 65 -9.16 6.37 5.44
C GLN A 65 -10.66 6.33 5.15
N GLU A 66 -11.44 5.94 6.16
CA GLU A 66 -12.89 5.94 6.11
C GLU A 66 -13.43 6.68 7.33
N ALA A 67 -14.47 7.51 7.13
CA ALA A 67 -15.10 8.28 8.19
C ALA A 67 -16.61 8.05 8.18
N LEU A 68 -17.11 7.38 9.23
CA LEU A 68 -18.54 7.23 9.45
C LEU A 68 -19.07 8.49 10.16
N VAL A 69 -19.86 9.30 9.45
CA VAL A 69 -20.44 10.53 10.01
C VAL A 69 -21.78 10.22 10.68
N VAL A 70 -21.83 10.42 11.99
CA VAL A 70 -23.05 10.22 12.80
C VAL A 70 -23.43 11.47 13.56
N ALA A 71 -24.73 11.68 13.76
CA ALA A 71 -25.23 12.77 14.59
C ALA A 71 -24.90 12.51 16.07
N LYS A 72 -24.28 13.50 16.73
CA LYS A 72 -23.99 13.44 18.18
C LYS A 72 -25.22 13.66 19.06
N VAL A 73 -26.23 14.32 18.50
CA VAL A 73 -27.49 14.65 19.18
C VAL A 73 -28.65 14.07 18.39
N ARG A 74 -29.76 13.80 19.09
CA ARG A 74 -30.99 13.33 18.46
C ARG A 74 -31.77 14.54 17.97
N GLY A 75 -32.32 14.49 16.78
CA GLY A 75 -33.17 15.55 16.27
C GLY A 75 -33.66 15.27 14.87
N ILE A 76 -34.50 16.16 14.36
CA ILE A 76 -35.03 16.09 13.00
C ILE A 76 -34.03 16.78 12.08
N ILE A 77 -33.71 16.18 10.93
CA ILE A 77 -32.89 16.82 9.91
C ILE A 77 -33.73 17.93 9.26
N ASN A 78 -33.30 19.17 9.42
CA ASN A 78 -33.91 20.34 8.80
C ASN A 78 -33.49 20.46 7.33
N GLN A 79 -32.21 20.21 7.03
CA GLN A 79 -31.68 20.33 5.67
C GLN A 79 -30.49 19.38 5.43
N VAL A 80 -30.41 18.81 4.23
CA VAL A 80 -29.22 18.14 3.69
C VAL A 80 -28.57 19.07 2.66
N LEU A 81 -27.25 19.24 2.73
CA LEU A 81 -26.49 20.25 1.99
C LEU A 81 -25.55 19.66 0.93
N VAL A 82 -25.50 18.32 0.82
CA VAL A 82 -24.64 17.59 -0.11
C VAL A 82 -25.43 16.45 -0.74
N GLU A 83 -25.03 16.06 -1.94
CA GLU A 83 -25.61 14.93 -2.67
C GLU A 83 -24.67 13.73 -2.68
N GLU A 84 -25.22 12.56 -3.00
CA GLU A 84 -24.42 11.34 -3.11
C GLU A 84 -23.40 11.47 -4.26
N GLY A 85 -22.13 11.22 -3.95
CA GLY A 85 -21.02 11.37 -4.91
C GLY A 85 -20.30 12.72 -4.85
N ASP A 86 -20.77 13.67 -4.05
CA ASP A 86 -20.10 14.95 -3.86
C ASP A 86 -18.76 14.82 -3.13
N PHE A 87 -17.76 15.57 -3.60
CA PHE A 87 -16.50 15.72 -2.88
C PHE A 87 -16.66 16.73 -1.74
N VAL A 88 -16.44 16.27 -0.51
CA VAL A 88 -16.52 17.09 0.71
C VAL A 88 -15.14 17.27 1.36
N ARG A 89 -14.96 18.37 2.09
CA ARG A 89 -13.74 18.64 2.86
C ARG A 89 -13.98 18.53 4.36
N ALA A 90 -12.92 18.29 5.12
CA ALA A 90 -12.99 18.28 6.58
C ALA A 90 -13.57 19.61 7.11
N GLY A 91 -14.58 19.51 7.98
CA GLY A 91 -15.30 20.66 8.55
C GLY A 91 -16.45 21.20 7.68
N GLN A 92 -16.68 20.66 6.48
CA GLN A 92 -17.83 21.04 5.67
C GLN A 92 -19.13 20.53 6.29
N VAL A 93 -20.14 21.39 6.34
CA VAL A 93 -21.47 21.02 6.85
C VAL A 93 -22.20 20.23 5.77
N ILE A 94 -22.57 18.99 6.10
CA ILE A 94 -23.29 18.08 5.20
C ILE A 94 -24.79 18.04 5.46
N ALA A 95 -25.21 18.29 6.69
CA ALA A 95 -26.61 18.33 7.11
C ALA A 95 -26.78 19.25 8.32
N LYS A 96 -27.98 19.81 8.46
CA LYS A 96 -28.39 20.62 9.60
C LYS A 96 -29.54 19.94 10.31
N ILE A 97 -29.38 19.75 11.61
CA ILE A 97 -30.43 19.27 12.51
C ILE A 97 -31.18 20.50 13.03
N GLU A 98 -32.48 20.37 13.24
CA GLU A 98 -33.31 21.37 13.90
C GLU A 98 -32.77 21.66 15.31
N ASP A 99 -32.47 22.93 15.60
CA ASP A 99 -31.74 23.36 16.78
C ASP A 99 -32.55 24.24 17.74
N GLU A 100 -33.85 24.48 17.48
CA GLU A 100 -34.64 25.44 18.26
C GLU A 100 -34.67 25.11 19.75
N GLN A 101 -34.96 23.86 20.11
CA GLN A 101 -34.97 23.42 21.51
C GLN A 101 -33.59 23.53 22.16
N TYR A 102 -32.54 23.15 21.43
CA TYR A 102 -31.16 23.25 21.89
C TYR A 102 -30.72 24.71 22.12
N ARG A 103 -31.16 25.61 21.23
CA ARG A 103 -30.89 27.05 21.36
C ARG A 103 -31.60 27.63 22.57
N ILE A 104 -32.87 27.29 22.78
CA ILE A 104 -33.62 27.75 23.96
C ILE A 104 -32.97 27.24 25.26
N GLU A 105 -32.52 25.98 25.29
CA GLU A 105 -31.82 25.43 26.45
C GLU A 105 -30.48 26.12 26.70
N ALA A 106 -29.70 26.38 25.65
CA ALA A 106 -28.45 27.12 25.74
C ALA A 106 -28.66 28.57 26.23
N GLU A 107 -29.71 29.25 25.75
CA GLU A 107 -30.06 30.60 26.19
C GLU A 107 -30.49 30.63 27.67
N ARG A 108 -31.23 29.62 28.14
CA ARG A 108 -31.58 29.47 29.57
C ARG A 108 -30.35 29.23 30.43
N ALA A 109 -29.46 28.33 30.01
CA ALA A 109 -28.22 28.04 30.73
C ALA A 109 -27.33 29.30 30.82
N LYS A 110 -27.20 30.03 29.71
CA LYS A 110 -26.48 31.31 29.66
C LYS A 110 -27.10 32.35 30.59
N SER A 111 -28.43 32.52 30.57
CA SER A 111 -29.12 33.47 31.45
C SER A 111 -28.92 33.13 32.94
N ASN A 112 -28.90 31.85 33.29
CA ASN A 112 -28.60 31.41 34.65
C ASN A 112 -27.13 31.68 35.04
N MET A 113 -26.19 31.43 34.13
CA MET A 113 -24.77 31.75 34.34
C MET A 113 -24.57 33.26 34.54
N ASP A 114 -25.20 34.10 33.71
CA ASP A 114 -25.10 35.56 33.82
C ASP A 114 -25.67 36.07 35.16
N ARG A 115 -26.77 35.47 35.63
CA ARG A 115 -27.31 35.75 36.97
C ARG A 115 -26.29 35.41 38.06
N LEU A 116 -25.73 34.21 38.05
CA LEU A 116 -24.73 33.77 39.03
C LEU A 116 -23.45 34.61 38.97
N TYR A 117 -23.02 35.02 37.78
CA TYR A 117 -21.89 35.93 37.60
C TYR A 117 -22.14 37.28 38.25
N ASN A 118 -23.34 37.85 38.08
CA ASN A 118 -23.70 39.11 38.73
C ASN A 118 -23.77 38.97 40.26
N ASP A 119 -24.30 37.85 40.76
CA ASP A 119 -24.35 37.56 42.19
C ASP A 119 -22.94 37.40 42.78
N TYR A 120 -22.05 36.66 42.10
CA TYR A 120 -20.64 36.54 42.45
C TYR A 120 -19.93 37.89 42.46
N THR A 121 -20.11 38.70 41.41
CA THR A 121 -19.46 40.01 41.27
C THR A 121 -19.91 40.95 42.38
N ARG A 122 -21.21 40.97 42.69
CA ARG A 122 -21.74 41.76 43.81
C ARG A 122 -21.18 41.28 45.15
N SER A 123 -21.14 39.96 45.39
CA SER A 123 -20.56 39.40 46.60
C SER A 123 -19.08 39.72 46.74
N LYS A 124 -18.33 39.72 45.63
CA LYS A 124 -16.92 40.13 45.60
C LYS A 124 -16.75 41.59 46.07
N GLU A 125 -17.51 42.52 45.49
CA GLU A 125 -17.47 43.93 45.88
C GLU A 125 -17.85 44.16 47.35
N LEU A 126 -18.84 43.42 47.85
CA LEU A 126 -19.26 43.49 49.26
C LEU A 126 -18.20 42.90 50.20
N PHE A 127 -17.54 41.82 49.79
CA PHE A 127 -16.46 41.21 50.57
C PHE A 127 -15.23 42.12 50.65
N GLU A 128 -14.86 42.78 49.54
CA GLU A 128 -13.80 43.79 49.51
C GLU A 128 -14.11 44.98 50.44
N LYS A 129 -15.39 45.31 50.62
CA LYS A 129 -15.88 46.30 51.58
C LYS A 129 -16.11 45.74 53.00
N GLN A 130 -15.71 44.49 53.25
CA GLN A 130 -15.89 43.78 54.53
C GLN A 130 -17.36 43.68 55.00
N ALA A 131 -18.33 43.73 54.08
CA ALA A 131 -19.76 43.73 54.37
C ALA A 131 -20.40 42.32 54.42
N ILE A 132 -19.67 41.28 53.98
CA ILE A 132 -20.10 39.86 54.02
C ILE A 132 -18.96 38.95 54.49
N SER A 133 -19.27 37.70 54.86
CA SER A 133 -18.27 36.71 55.27
C SER A 133 -17.49 36.11 54.09
N ALA A 134 -16.31 35.56 54.37
CA ALA A 134 -15.52 34.84 53.37
C ALA A 134 -16.23 33.59 52.84
N GLU A 135 -16.99 32.91 53.71
CA GLU A 135 -17.81 31.75 53.34
C GLU A 135 -18.90 32.12 52.32
N GLU A 136 -19.63 33.21 52.54
CA GLU A 136 -20.69 33.65 51.62
C GLU A 136 -20.12 34.01 50.24
N TYR A 137 -18.99 34.72 50.21
CA TYR A 137 -18.27 35.00 48.97
C TYR A 137 -17.83 33.71 48.25
N GLN A 138 -17.23 32.77 48.97
CA GLN A 138 -16.77 31.49 48.43
C GLN A 138 -17.92 30.64 47.89
N ASN A 139 -19.06 30.61 48.59
CA ASN A 139 -20.25 29.92 48.12
C ASN A 139 -20.73 30.47 46.77
N LYS A 140 -20.78 31.80 46.61
CA LYS A 140 -21.14 32.43 45.32
C LYS A 140 -20.09 32.22 44.23
N GLN A 141 -18.82 32.17 44.59
CA GLN A 141 -17.75 31.79 43.66
C GLN A 141 -17.94 30.37 43.16
N PHE A 142 -18.14 29.39 44.05
CA PHE A 142 -18.32 27.98 43.68
C PHE A 142 -19.61 27.74 42.90
N GLU A 143 -20.72 28.41 43.25
CA GLU A 143 -21.96 28.35 42.46
C GLU A 143 -21.73 28.81 41.01
N TYR A 144 -21.03 29.92 40.80
CA TYR A 144 -20.71 30.41 39.47
C TYR A 144 -19.74 29.48 38.72
N GLU A 145 -18.66 29.01 39.37
CA GLU A 145 -17.68 28.11 38.78
C GLU A 145 -18.28 26.75 38.38
N ALA A 146 -19.20 26.22 39.19
CA ALA A 146 -19.93 25.00 38.88
C ALA A 146 -20.79 25.17 37.62
N GLN A 147 -21.55 26.27 37.51
CA GLN A 147 -22.37 26.54 36.32
C GLN A 147 -21.51 26.80 35.07
N LYS A 148 -20.37 27.49 35.23
CA LYS A 148 -19.43 27.77 34.13
C LYS A 148 -18.79 26.49 33.59
N SER A 149 -18.56 25.49 34.43
CA SER A 149 -17.98 24.21 34.02
C SER A 149 -18.98 23.30 33.30
N ALA A 150 -20.27 23.51 33.53
CA ALA A 150 -21.35 22.75 32.90
C ALA A 150 -21.77 23.31 31.52
N TYR A 151 -21.34 24.53 31.19
CA TYR A 151 -21.59 25.21 29.91
C TYR A 151 -20.43 24.98 28.93
#